data_AF-A0A6G6WNP4-F1
#
_entry.id   AF-A0A6G6WNP4-F1
#
_cell.length_a   1.000
_cell.length_b   1.000
_cell.length_c   1.000
_cell.angle_alpha   90.00
_cell.angle_beta   90.00
_cell.angle_gamma   90.00
#
_symmetry.space_group_name_H-M   'P 1'
#
loop_
_entity.id
_entity.type
_entity.pdbx_description
1 polymer ?
#
loop_
_entity_poly.entity_id
_entity_poly.type
_entity_poly.pdbx_seq_one_letter_code
_entity_poly.pdbx_strand_id
1 'polypeptide(L)'
;MIRRLILLVGAGLLFIVLTAFAQLGGIVFVAGLVMASWLRRAGARRSLAVLIAIAFFLTALPLANLLIAPALASLNGRVALPCRAGSPPSHAALSPIYCFLGRNYARPEVKTLLDAMTRDLGQAHPDLVVATLGIGFPVIDGFPLPPHLSHDDGRRIDLAYFYKDAAGNPVPLAAPSCLGYWGFVAPAAGDDALCADKVRWLTFRWDMDWFQAFLRKDLALDEERTAAMLRWLVEKGPDYGVSKILLEPHLAERLGVASPMIRFQGCRAARHDDHIHVEVER
;
A
#
# COMPACT_ATOMS: atom_id res chain seq x y z
N MET A 1 -28.14 27.12 -16.31
CA MET A 1 -26.66 27.13 -16.34
C MET A 1 -26.06 26.49 -15.09
N ILE A 2 -26.48 26.89 -13.88
CA ILE A 2 -25.99 26.38 -12.58
C ILE A 2 -25.98 24.84 -12.47
N ARG A 3 -27.06 24.14 -12.84
CA ARG A 3 -27.12 22.66 -12.79
C ARG A 3 -26.05 21.98 -13.65
N ARG A 4 -25.76 22.53 -14.85
CA ARG A 4 -24.73 21.96 -15.73
C ARG A 4 -23.33 22.19 -15.15
N LEU A 5 -23.10 23.37 -14.59
CA LEU A 5 -21.85 23.70 -13.90
C LEU A 5 -21.60 22.75 -12.73
N ILE A 6 -22.59 22.51 -11.86
CA ILE A 6 -22.48 21.58 -10.73
C ILE A 6 -22.10 20.17 -11.19
N LEU A 7 -22.70 19.68 -12.27
CA LEU A 7 -22.39 18.34 -12.80
C LEU A 7 -20.97 18.26 -13.36
N LEU A 8 -20.51 19.29 -14.07
CA LEU A 8 -19.15 19.35 -14.62
C LEU A 8 -18.11 19.43 -13.50
N VAL A 9 -18.34 20.27 -12.49
CA VAL A 9 -17.47 20.38 -11.31
C VAL A 9 -17.43 19.06 -10.56
N GLY A 10 -18.59 18.43 -10.30
CA GLY A 10 -18.65 17.14 -9.64
C GLY A 10 -17.93 16.02 -10.41
N ALA A 11 -18.09 15.97 -11.74
CA ALA A 11 -17.37 15.01 -12.58
C ALA A 11 -15.85 15.28 -12.60
N GLY A 12 -15.44 16.55 -12.63
CA GLY A 12 -14.03 16.94 -12.54
C GLY A 12 -13.40 16.54 -11.20
N LEU A 13 -14.08 16.78 -10.09
CA LEU A 13 -13.61 16.35 -8.76
C LEU A 13 -13.51 14.82 -8.68
N LEU A 14 -14.52 14.10 -9.17
CA LEU A 14 -14.49 12.64 -9.19
C LEU A 14 -13.36 12.10 -10.08
N PHE A 15 -13.11 12.72 -11.24
CA PHE A 15 -11.96 12.38 -12.08
C PHE A 15 -10.64 12.52 -11.31
N ILE A 16 -10.43 13.64 -10.61
CA ILE A 16 -9.21 13.89 -9.82
C ILE A 16 -9.08 12.83 -8.71
N VAL A 17 -10.13 12.59 -7.93
CA VAL A 17 -10.11 11.60 -6.84
C VAL A 17 -9.82 10.21 -7.36
N LEU A 18 -10.51 9.76 -8.41
CA LEU A 18 -10.29 8.44 -8.99
C LEU A 18 -8.87 8.29 -9.55
N THR A 19 -8.31 9.35 -10.15
CA THR A 19 -6.93 9.37 -10.65
C THR A 19 -5.92 9.30 -9.51
N ALA A 20 -6.17 10.02 -8.40
CA ALA A 20 -5.30 10.02 -7.23
C ALA A 20 -5.22 8.66 -6.54
N PHE A 21 -6.33 7.91 -6.46
CA PHE A 21 -6.36 6.58 -5.85
C PHE A 21 -6.00 5.43 -6.82
N ALA A 22 -6.21 5.63 -8.12
CA ALA A 22 -5.80 4.72 -9.19
C ALA A 22 -5.38 5.54 -10.41
N GLN A 23 -4.11 5.50 -10.80
CA GLN A 23 -3.59 6.40 -11.84
C GLN A 23 -4.34 6.35 -13.18
N LEU A 24 -4.92 5.19 -13.54
CA LEU A 24 -5.76 5.03 -14.73
C LEU A 24 -7.27 5.30 -14.48
N GLY A 25 -7.66 5.53 -13.23
CA GLY A 25 -9.04 5.67 -12.77
C GLY A 25 -9.79 6.81 -13.44
N GLY A 26 -9.20 7.99 -13.56
CA GLY A 26 -9.84 9.11 -14.25
C GLY A 26 -10.15 8.82 -15.73
N ILE A 27 -9.22 8.17 -16.42
CA ILE A 27 -9.39 7.79 -17.84
C ILE A 27 -10.53 6.79 -18.00
N VAL A 28 -10.54 5.73 -17.17
CA VAL A 28 -11.61 4.72 -17.18
C VAL A 28 -12.96 5.35 -16.83
N PHE A 29 -12.99 6.29 -15.88
CA PHE A 29 -14.20 7.04 -15.52
C PHE A 29 -14.75 7.85 -16.69
N VAL A 30 -13.90 8.60 -17.41
CA VAL A 30 -14.32 9.37 -18.60
C VAL A 30 -14.83 8.44 -19.69
N ALA A 31 -14.18 7.30 -19.94
CA ALA A 31 -14.66 6.29 -20.88
C ALA A 31 -16.06 5.77 -20.48
N GLY A 32 -16.30 5.52 -19.19
CA GLY A 32 -17.62 5.18 -18.65
C GLY A 32 -18.68 6.26 -18.88
N LEU A 33 -18.33 7.54 -18.72
CA LEU A 33 -19.23 8.65 -19.02
C LEU A 33 -19.58 8.75 -20.50
N VAL A 34 -18.59 8.55 -21.39
CA VAL A 34 -18.80 8.52 -22.85
C VAL A 34 -19.74 7.38 -23.22
N MET A 35 -19.51 6.19 -22.68
CA MET A 35 -20.36 5.01 -22.88
C MET A 35 -21.79 5.27 -22.38
N ALA A 36 -21.97 5.80 -21.17
CA ALA A 36 -23.30 6.17 -20.66
C ALA A 36 -23.99 7.19 -21.58
N SER A 37 -23.26 8.17 -22.11
CA SER A 37 -23.82 9.16 -23.03
C SER A 37 -24.22 8.55 -24.39
N TRP A 38 -23.52 7.52 -24.85
CA TRP A 38 -23.89 6.79 -26.06
C TRP A 38 -25.15 5.93 -25.82
N LEU A 39 -25.20 5.17 -24.73
CA LEU A 39 -26.37 4.34 -24.37
C LEU A 39 -27.66 5.15 -24.22
N ARG A 40 -27.58 6.35 -23.61
CA ARG A 40 -28.74 7.24 -23.51
C ARG A 40 -29.21 7.75 -24.88
N ARG A 41 -28.29 8.02 -25.81
CA ARG A 41 -28.63 8.40 -27.18
C ARG A 41 -29.28 7.24 -27.95
N ALA A 42 -28.93 6.01 -27.61
CA ALA A 42 -29.56 4.80 -28.13
C ALA A 42 -30.88 4.42 -27.43
N GLY A 43 -31.42 5.27 -26.53
CA GLY A 43 -32.73 5.07 -25.90
C GLY A 43 -32.71 4.42 -24.52
N ALA A 44 -31.55 4.11 -23.94
CA ALA A 44 -31.47 3.56 -22.59
C ALA A 44 -31.93 4.58 -21.53
N ARG A 45 -32.64 4.09 -20.50
CA ARG A 45 -33.01 4.89 -19.32
C ARG A 45 -31.74 5.40 -18.63
N ARG A 46 -31.80 6.62 -18.06
CA ARG A 46 -30.65 7.24 -17.37
C ARG A 46 -30.06 6.37 -16.26
N SER A 47 -30.91 5.75 -15.43
CA SER A 47 -30.46 4.89 -14.32
C SER A 47 -29.69 3.67 -14.83
N LEU A 48 -30.21 3.01 -15.87
CA LEU A 48 -29.55 1.87 -16.50
C LEU A 48 -28.19 2.26 -17.09
N ALA A 49 -28.10 3.38 -17.81
CA ALA A 49 -26.83 3.87 -18.36
C ALA A 49 -25.78 4.17 -17.28
N VAL A 50 -26.20 4.71 -16.13
CA VAL A 50 -25.31 4.95 -14.97
C VAL A 50 -24.86 3.63 -14.34
N LEU A 51 -25.77 2.68 -14.13
CA LEU A 51 -25.42 1.35 -13.59
C LEU A 51 -24.41 0.63 -14.49
N ILE A 52 -24.61 0.68 -15.81
CA ILE A 52 -23.68 0.11 -16.79
C ILE A 52 -22.32 0.81 -16.73
N ALA A 53 -22.28 2.15 -16.59
CA ALA A 53 -21.02 2.87 -16.45
C ALA A 53 -20.26 2.54 -15.15
N ILE A 54 -20.98 2.33 -14.04
CA ILE A 54 -20.38 1.87 -12.78
C ILE A 54 -19.82 0.45 -12.96
N ALA A 55 -20.62 -0.47 -13.54
CA ALA A 55 -20.18 -1.83 -13.80
C ALA A 55 -18.96 -1.88 -14.75
N PHE A 56 -18.94 -1.02 -15.76
CA PHE A 56 -17.79 -0.84 -16.63
C PHE A 56 -16.58 -0.33 -15.85
N PHE A 57 -16.72 0.68 -14.99
CA PHE A 57 -15.60 1.18 -14.19
C PHE A 57 -14.99 0.07 -13.31
N LEU A 58 -15.86 -0.67 -12.60
CA LEU A 58 -15.45 -1.74 -11.69
C LEU A 58 -14.77 -2.92 -12.39
N THR A 59 -15.01 -3.13 -13.69
CA THR A 59 -14.39 -4.21 -14.47
C THR A 59 -13.22 -3.71 -15.32
N ALA A 60 -13.36 -2.56 -15.99
CA ALA A 60 -12.34 -2.02 -16.89
C ALA A 60 -11.11 -1.50 -16.15
N LEU A 61 -11.24 -0.95 -14.93
CA LEU A 61 -10.08 -0.49 -14.16
C LEU A 61 -9.11 -1.62 -13.80
N PRO A 62 -9.54 -2.72 -13.13
CA PRO A 62 -8.63 -3.83 -12.84
C PRO A 62 -8.10 -4.49 -14.12
N LEU A 63 -8.90 -4.58 -15.18
CA LEU A 63 -8.42 -5.10 -16.48
C LEU A 63 -7.37 -4.20 -17.11
N ALA A 64 -7.53 -2.88 -17.07
CA ALA A 64 -6.52 -1.94 -17.54
C ALA A 64 -5.23 -2.06 -16.73
N ASN A 65 -5.33 -2.21 -15.40
CA ASN A 65 -4.17 -2.41 -14.54
C ASN A 65 -3.50 -3.79 -14.72
N LEU A 66 -4.22 -4.80 -15.20
CA LEU A 66 -3.68 -6.12 -15.48
C LEU A 66 -3.07 -6.23 -16.89
N LEU A 67 -3.71 -5.64 -17.89
CA LEU A 67 -3.39 -5.87 -19.31
C LEU A 67 -2.62 -4.73 -19.96
N ILE A 68 -2.84 -3.48 -19.53
CA ILE A 68 -2.27 -2.28 -20.17
C ILE A 68 -1.14 -1.71 -19.32
N ALA A 69 -1.37 -1.57 -18.01
CA ALA A 69 -0.41 -0.96 -17.10
C ALA A 69 0.98 -1.64 -17.08
N PRO A 70 1.15 -2.97 -17.22
CA PRO A 70 2.48 -3.57 -17.25
C PRO A 70 3.35 -3.08 -18.42
N ALA A 71 2.75 -2.92 -19.60
CA ALA A 71 3.46 -2.40 -20.76
C ALA A 71 3.87 -0.94 -20.54
N LEU A 72 2.96 -0.10 -20.02
CA LEU A 72 3.26 1.29 -19.68
C LEU A 72 4.33 1.41 -18.60
N ALA A 73 4.26 0.54 -17.58
CA ALA A 73 5.22 0.50 -16.48
C ALA A 73 6.62 0.17 -16.97
N SER A 74 6.75 -0.81 -17.87
CA SER A 74 8.05 -1.19 -18.44
C SER A 74 8.71 -0.02 -19.18
N LEU A 75 7.95 0.80 -19.91
CA LEU A 75 8.47 2.01 -20.57
C LEU A 75 9.01 3.05 -19.58
N ASN A 76 8.49 3.08 -18.35
CA ASN A 76 8.97 3.94 -17.27
C ASN A 76 9.95 3.22 -16.33
N GLY A 77 10.48 2.05 -16.71
CA GLY A 77 11.42 1.30 -15.89
C GLY A 77 10.82 0.79 -14.57
N ARG A 78 9.55 0.36 -14.60
CA ARG A 78 8.83 -0.24 -13.47
C ARG A 78 8.40 -1.66 -13.81
N VAL A 79 8.27 -2.48 -12.76
CA VAL A 79 7.80 -3.86 -12.83
C VAL A 79 6.63 -4.06 -11.88
N ALA A 80 5.68 -4.90 -12.27
CA ALA A 80 4.57 -5.29 -11.41
C ALA A 80 5.07 -6.31 -10.36
N LEU A 81 4.73 -6.08 -9.09
CA LEU A 81 4.90 -7.08 -8.04
C LEU A 81 3.71 -8.05 -8.00
N PRO A 82 3.91 -9.29 -7.50
CA PRO A 82 2.86 -10.32 -7.48
C PRO A 82 1.62 -9.90 -6.69
N CYS A 83 0.44 -10.12 -7.27
CA CYS A 83 -0.86 -9.87 -6.63
C CYS A 83 -1.30 -10.97 -5.66
N ARG A 84 -0.64 -12.13 -5.72
CA ARG A 84 -0.94 -13.33 -4.95
C ARG A 84 0.37 -14.03 -4.62
N ALA A 85 0.42 -14.66 -3.45
CA ALA A 85 1.56 -15.50 -3.10
C ALA A 85 1.71 -16.65 -4.09
N GLY A 86 2.96 -16.94 -4.45
CA GLY A 86 3.33 -18.21 -5.08
C GLY A 86 3.55 -19.29 -4.03
N SER A 87 4.36 -20.29 -4.36
CA SER A 87 4.86 -21.24 -3.36
C SER A 87 5.77 -20.51 -2.36
N PRO A 88 5.51 -20.57 -1.05
CA PRO A 88 6.43 -20.06 -0.05
C PRO A 88 7.82 -20.74 -0.14
N PRO A 89 8.90 -20.02 0.18
CA PRO A 89 8.93 -18.61 0.57
C PRO A 89 8.69 -17.66 -0.63
N SER A 90 7.88 -16.62 -0.43
CA SER A 90 7.55 -15.67 -1.51
C SER A 90 7.19 -14.27 -0.99
N HIS A 91 6.95 -13.33 -1.89
CA HIS A 91 6.33 -12.03 -1.57
C HIS A 91 5.10 -11.80 -2.44
N ALA A 92 4.12 -11.08 -1.90
CA ALA A 92 2.93 -10.68 -2.64
C ALA A 92 2.22 -9.51 -1.96
N ALA A 93 1.38 -8.82 -2.74
CA ALA A 93 0.48 -7.82 -2.20
C ALA A 93 -0.41 -8.42 -1.09
N LEU A 94 -0.48 -7.76 0.06
CA LEU A 94 -1.35 -8.16 1.18
C LEU A 94 -2.81 -8.26 0.73
N SER A 95 -3.24 -7.32 -0.12
CA SER A 95 -4.62 -7.20 -0.57
C SER A 95 -4.71 -7.06 -2.09
N PRO A 96 -5.65 -7.76 -2.75
CA PRO A 96 -5.90 -7.61 -4.18
C PRO A 96 -6.22 -6.18 -4.62
N ILE A 97 -6.69 -5.34 -3.69
CA ILE A 97 -7.02 -3.94 -3.97
C ILE A 97 -5.82 -3.15 -4.51
N TYR A 98 -4.60 -3.47 -4.08
CA TYR A 98 -3.40 -2.82 -4.59
C TYR A 98 -3.24 -3.09 -6.08
N CYS A 99 -3.48 -4.31 -6.53
CA CYS A 99 -3.44 -4.63 -7.95
C CYS A 99 -4.63 -4.05 -8.72
N PHE A 100 -5.82 -4.07 -8.14
CA PHE A 100 -7.01 -3.51 -8.78
C PHE A 100 -6.86 -2.01 -9.05
N LEU A 101 -6.19 -1.30 -8.14
CA LEU A 101 -5.91 0.14 -8.26
C LEU A 101 -4.58 0.44 -8.97
N GLY A 102 -3.79 -0.58 -9.32
CA GLY A 102 -2.47 -0.43 -9.97
C GLY A 102 -1.42 0.21 -9.07
N ARG A 103 -1.40 -0.14 -7.77
CA ARG A 103 -0.51 0.39 -6.73
C ARG A 103 0.65 -0.57 -6.38
N ASN A 104 0.82 -1.63 -7.17
CA ASN A 104 1.80 -2.71 -6.99
C ASN A 104 3.00 -2.59 -7.95
N TYR A 105 3.33 -1.39 -8.42
CA TYR A 105 4.41 -1.17 -9.38
C TYR A 105 5.64 -0.58 -8.70
N ALA A 106 6.77 -1.24 -8.88
CA ALA A 106 8.04 -0.91 -8.24
C ALA A 106 9.14 -0.74 -9.28
N ARG A 107 10.27 -0.18 -8.87
CA ARG A 107 11.53 -0.29 -9.60
C ARG A 107 12.07 -1.73 -9.55
N PRO A 108 12.78 -2.22 -10.58
CA PRO A 108 13.35 -3.57 -10.59
C PRO A 108 14.19 -3.89 -9.35
N GLU A 109 14.93 -2.91 -8.82
CA GLU A 109 15.78 -3.01 -7.64
C GLU A 109 14.97 -3.39 -6.40
N VAL A 110 13.76 -2.82 -6.23
CA VAL A 110 12.84 -3.19 -5.15
C VAL A 110 12.37 -4.63 -5.30
N LYS A 111 12.11 -5.09 -6.53
CA LYS A 111 11.77 -6.50 -6.77
C LYS A 111 12.95 -7.42 -6.41
N THR A 112 14.16 -7.06 -6.82
CA THR A 112 15.38 -7.82 -6.51
C THR A 112 15.64 -7.90 -5.00
N LEU A 113 15.47 -6.78 -4.28
CA LEU A 113 15.50 -6.72 -2.81
C LEU A 113 14.53 -7.73 -2.20
N LEU A 114 13.27 -7.72 -2.62
CA LEU A 114 12.23 -8.62 -2.08
C LEU A 114 12.54 -10.08 -2.39
N ASP A 115 12.92 -10.41 -3.62
CA ASP A 115 13.26 -11.77 -4.04
C ASP A 115 14.41 -12.32 -3.17
N ALA A 116 15.44 -11.49 -2.91
CA ALA A 116 16.56 -11.85 -2.06
C ALA A 116 16.16 -12.03 -0.59
N MET A 117 15.37 -11.10 -0.05
CA MET A 117 14.88 -11.15 1.32
C MET A 117 14.04 -12.40 1.57
N THR A 118 13.11 -12.72 0.67
CA THR A 118 12.25 -13.90 0.82
C THR A 118 13.05 -15.19 0.77
N ARG A 119 14.07 -15.27 -0.10
CA ARG A 119 14.95 -16.43 -0.19
C ARG A 119 15.74 -16.65 1.10
N ASP A 120 16.28 -15.57 1.67
CA ASP A 120 17.12 -15.64 2.86
C ASP A 120 16.29 -15.94 4.13
N LEU A 121 15.21 -15.19 4.35
CA LEU A 121 14.30 -15.44 5.48
C LEU A 121 13.63 -16.81 5.39
N GLY A 122 13.38 -17.27 4.16
CA GLY A 122 12.81 -18.58 3.87
C GLY A 122 13.66 -19.77 4.33
N GLN A 123 14.96 -19.58 4.57
CA GLN A 123 15.83 -20.64 5.10
C GLN A 123 15.44 -21.02 6.54
N ALA A 124 15.06 -20.02 7.36
CA ALA A 124 14.60 -20.21 8.73
C ALA A 124 13.08 -20.37 8.83
N HIS A 125 12.34 -19.82 7.86
CA HIS A 125 10.88 -19.81 7.85
C HIS A 125 10.34 -20.24 6.47
N PRO A 126 10.30 -21.55 6.15
CA PRO A 126 9.94 -22.04 4.82
C PRO A 126 8.51 -21.66 4.36
N ASP A 127 7.62 -21.40 5.31
CA ASP A 127 6.22 -20.99 5.09
C ASP A 127 6.03 -19.47 4.91
N LEU A 128 7.12 -18.70 4.97
CA LEU A 128 7.08 -17.24 5.03
C LEU A 128 6.59 -16.60 3.73
N VAL A 129 5.66 -15.65 3.87
CA VAL A 129 5.25 -14.76 2.79
C VAL A 129 5.42 -13.32 3.25
N VAL A 130 6.32 -12.57 2.61
CA VAL A 130 6.48 -11.13 2.83
C VAL A 130 5.30 -10.41 2.17
N ALA A 131 4.47 -9.76 2.98
CA ALA A 131 3.32 -9.03 2.50
C ALA A 131 3.70 -7.58 2.13
N THR A 132 3.48 -7.20 0.88
CA THR A 132 3.71 -5.84 0.38
C THR A 132 2.41 -5.03 0.40
N LEU A 133 2.52 -3.73 0.73
CA LEU A 133 1.40 -2.79 0.78
C LEU A 133 1.47 -1.82 -0.41
N GLY A 134 1.17 -0.54 -0.21
CA GLY A 134 1.29 0.47 -1.25
C GLY A 134 2.76 0.67 -1.68
N ILE A 135 3.03 0.64 -2.99
CA ILE A 135 4.39 0.80 -3.53
C ILE A 135 4.47 1.99 -4.46
N GLY A 136 3.62 2.02 -5.48
CA GLY A 136 3.71 3.00 -6.55
C GLY A 136 2.78 2.68 -7.71
N PHE A 137 2.51 3.68 -8.53
CA PHE A 137 1.68 3.58 -9.72
C PHE A 137 2.48 3.13 -10.96
N PRO A 138 1.86 2.80 -12.11
CA PRO A 138 2.61 2.25 -13.25
C PRO A 138 3.27 3.31 -14.15
N VAL A 139 2.65 4.45 -14.42
CA VAL A 139 2.92 5.23 -15.65
C VAL A 139 4.02 6.30 -15.50
N ILE A 140 3.98 7.14 -14.47
CA ILE A 140 4.87 8.30 -14.33
C ILE A 140 5.48 8.42 -12.93
N ASP A 141 6.69 8.98 -12.89
CA ASP A 141 7.37 9.43 -11.66
C ASP A 141 6.77 10.74 -11.13
N GLY A 142 6.90 10.98 -9.83
CA GLY A 142 6.40 12.19 -9.16
C GLY A 142 4.89 12.22 -8.96
N PHE A 143 4.18 11.13 -9.26
CA PHE A 143 2.75 11.01 -8.97
C PHE A 143 2.56 10.50 -7.53
N PRO A 144 2.03 11.31 -6.60
CA PRO A 144 1.94 10.93 -5.20
C PRO A 144 0.95 9.78 -5.01
N LEU A 145 1.16 8.98 -3.96
CA LEU A 145 0.34 7.81 -3.63
C LEU A 145 -0.42 8.04 -2.31
N PRO A 146 -1.59 8.69 -2.29
CA PRO A 146 -2.30 8.98 -1.04
C PRO A 146 -2.63 7.73 -0.20
N PRO A 147 -2.43 7.75 1.14
CA PRO A 147 -1.87 8.84 1.93
C PRO A 147 -0.33 8.86 2.01
N HIS A 148 0.36 7.82 1.54
CA HIS A 148 1.83 7.69 1.53
C HIS A 148 2.47 8.47 0.37
N LEU A 149 2.42 9.80 0.46
CA LEU A 149 2.76 10.70 -0.65
C LEU A 149 4.19 10.54 -1.20
N SER A 150 5.12 9.99 -0.42
CA SER A 150 6.50 9.75 -0.87
C SER A 150 6.61 8.63 -1.91
N HIS A 151 5.61 7.76 -2.07
CA HIS A 151 5.63 6.62 -2.99
C HIS A 151 5.32 7.04 -4.44
N ASP A 152 6.16 7.90 -5.01
CA ASP A 152 5.92 8.57 -6.29
C ASP A 152 6.79 8.09 -7.46
N ASP A 153 7.84 7.32 -7.17
CA ASP A 153 8.89 6.91 -8.12
C ASP A 153 9.07 5.37 -8.22
N GLY A 154 8.36 4.60 -7.40
CA GLY A 154 8.45 3.13 -7.31
C GLY A 154 9.65 2.61 -6.52
N ARG A 155 10.39 3.46 -5.80
CA ARG A 155 11.57 3.10 -4.98
C ARG A 155 11.25 2.88 -3.51
N ARG A 156 10.02 3.19 -3.10
CA ARG A 156 9.54 3.07 -1.73
C ARG A 156 8.52 1.96 -1.64
N ILE A 157 8.61 1.16 -0.59
CA ILE A 157 7.73 0.04 -0.36
C ILE A 157 7.38 -0.06 1.12
N ASP A 158 6.09 -0.27 1.36
CA ASP A 158 5.59 -0.58 2.69
C ASP A 158 5.44 -2.10 2.81
N LEU A 159 6.00 -2.67 3.87
CA LEU A 159 5.94 -4.10 4.19
C LEU A 159 5.09 -4.28 5.45
N ALA A 160 4.11 -5.18 5.40
CA ALA A 160 3.38 -5.52 6.62
C ALA A 160 4.32 -6.25 7.60
N TYR A 161 4.06 -6.11 8.90
CA TYR A 161 4.68 -7.00 9.87
C TYR A 161 4.21 -8.44 9.69
N PHE A 162 4.91 -9.38 10.34
CA PHE A 162 4.41 -10.74 10.48
C PHE A 162 3.47 -10.83 11.68
N TYR A 163 2.47 -11.69 11.57
CA TYR A 163 1.48 -11.90 12.62
C TYR A 163 1.30 -13.39 12.92
N LYS A 164 0.94 -13.67 14.17
CA LYS A 164 0.55 -14.98 14.69
C LYS A 164 -0.91 -14.97 15.11
N ASP A 165 -1.55 -16.13 15.03
CA ASP A 165 -2.89 -16.35 15.59
C ASP A 165 -2.84 -16.50 17.13
N ALA A 166 -4.01 -16.66 17.75
CA ALA A 166 -4.13 -16.85 19.19
C ALA A 166 -3.46 -18.14 19.72
N ALA A 167 -3.19 -19.12 18.85
CA ALA A 167 -2.46 -20.34 19.20
C ALA A 167 -0.94 -20.20 19.00
N GLY A 168 -0.47 -19.03 18.54
CA GLY A 168 0.94 -18.74 18.28
C GLY A 168 1.42 -19.20 16.91
N ASN A 169 0.53 -19.68 16.03
CA ASN A 169 0.90 -20.11 14.69
C ASN A 169 1.05 -18.90 13.76
N PRO A 170 2.10 -18.85 12.91
CA PRO A 170 2.25 -17.81 11.90
C PRO A 170 1.08 -17.79 10.92
N VAL A 171 0.60 -16.59 10.57
CA VAL A 171 -0.47 -16.40 9.58
C VAL A 171 0.08 -15.68 8.35
N PRO A 172 0.21 -16.35 7.20
CA PRO A 172 0.75 -15.73 6.00
C PRO A 172 -0.23 -14.69 5.42
N LEU A 173 0.31 -13.63 4.80
CA LEU A 173 -0.47 -12.55 4.16
C LEU A 173 -1.60 -12.01 5.05
N ALA A 174 -1.31 -11.81 6.34
CA ALA A 174 -2.27 -11.27 7.30
C ALA A 174 -1.78 -9.96 7.91
N ALA A 175 -2.72 -9.10 8.24
CA ALA A 175 -2.55 -7.93 9.07
C ALA A 175 -3.88 -7.63 9.78
N PRO A 176 -3.89 -6.85 10.89
CA PRO A 176 -5.11 -6.48 11.59
C PRO A 176 -6.14 -5.79 10.69
N SER A 177 -5.66 -5.02 9.72
CA SER A 177 -6.45 -4.36 8.68
C SER A 177 -6.32 -5.11 7.36
N CYS A 178 -7.41 -5.20 6.58
CA CYS A 178 -7.37 -5.79 5.24
C CYS A 178 -6.55 -4.96 4.23
N LEU A 179 -6.17 -3.73 4.60
CA LEU A 179 -5.26 -2.87 3.85
C LEU A 179 -3.86 -2.84 4.47
N GLY A 180 -3.58 -3.56 5.56
CA GLY A 180 -2.28 -3.47 6.25
C GLY A 180 -2.00 -2.14 6.97
N TYR A 181 -2.79 -1.10 6.70
CA TYR A 181 -2.69 0.20 7.37
C TYR A 181 -3.74 0.36 8.48
N TRP A 182 -3.40 1.23 9.43
CA TRP A 182 -4.17 1.60 10.62
C TRP A 182 -4.37 0.48 11.64
N GLY A 183 -3.66 -0.64 11.48
CA GLY A 183 -3.60 -1.76 12.43
C GLY A 183 -2.51 -1.57 13.47
N PHE A 184 -2.54 -0.46 14.21
CA PHE A 184 -1.41 0.00 15.02
C PHE A 184 -1.04 -0.96 16.15
N VAL A 185 0.26 -1.26 16.26
CA VAL A 185 0.87 -1.96 17.39
C VAL A 185 1.23 -0.93 18.45
N ALA A 186 0.45 -0.90 19.52
CA ALA A 186 0.64 0.04 20.61
C ALA A 186 2.02 -0.15 21.30
N PRO A 187 2.61 0.94 21.84
CA PRO A 187 3.73 0.86 22.76
C PRO A 187 3.42 -0.02 23.97
N ALA A 188 4.44 -0.62 24.57
CA ALA A 188 4.31 -1.35 25.82
C ALA A 188 3.96 -0.39 26.97
N ALA A 189 3.37 -0.93 28.04
CA ALA A 189 3.09 -0.14 29.22
C ALA A 189 4.41 0.36 29.85
N GLY A 190 4.62 1.68 29.83
CA GLY A 190 5.84 2.33 30.34
C GLY A 190 6.71 2.97 29.27
N ASP A 191 6.45 2.73 27.98
CA ASP A 191 7.14 3.43 26.89
C ASP A 191 6.73 4.91 26.86
N ASP A 192 7.70 5.81 26.64
CA ASP A 192 7.42 7.24 26.50
C ASP A 192 6.48 7.47 25.31
N ALA A 193 5.34 8.13 25.58
CA ALA A 193 4.36 8.47 24.56
C ALA A 193 4.88 9.58 23.64
N LEU A 194 5.71 9.21 22.66
CA LEU A 194 6.16 10.13 21.62
C LEU A 194 4.94 10.70 20.87
N CYS A 195 5.00 12.00 20.58
CA CYS A 195 3.94 12.75 19.90
C CYS A 195 2.62 12.89 20.67
N ALA A 196 2.64 13.13 21.99
CA ALA A 196 1.44 13.31 22.82
C ALA A 196 0.62 14.60 22.54
N ASP A 197 0.90 15.34 21.47
CA ASP A 197 0.22 16.59 21.17
C ASP A 197 -1.21 16.36 20.65
N LYS A 198 -2.14 17.22 21.08
CA LYS A 198 -3.58 17.10 20.76
C LYS A 198 -3.95 17.68 19.39
N VAL A 199 -3.00 18.27 18.64
CA VAL A 199 -3.26 18.94 17.35
C VAL A 199 -3.05 17.99 16.15
N ARG A 200 -3.21 16.67 16.38
CA ARG A 200 -3.04 15.63 15.36
C ARG A 200 -4.01 15.75 14.18
N TRP A 201 -5.17 16.40 14.35
CA TRP A 201 -6.19 16.51 13.29
C TRP A 201 -5.73 17.32 12.06
N LEU A 202 -4.73 18.21 12.21
CA LEU A 202 -4.10 18.96 11.10
C LEU A 202 -2.83 18.28 10.54
N THR A 203 -2.53 17.06 11.00
CA THR A 203 -1.39 16.27 10.56
C THR A 203 -1.85 15.06 9.75
N PHE A 204 -0.91 14.23 9.29
CA PHE A 204 -1.22 12.90 8.76
C PHE A 204 -1.11 11.77 9.82
N ARG A 205 -0.86 12.11 11.09
CA ARG A 205 -0.69 11.16 12.20
C ARG A 205 -2.02 10.90 12.93
N TRP A 206 -2.96 10.26 12.24
CA TRP A 206 -4.27 9.95 12.81
C TRP A 206 -4.27 8.63 13.57
N ASP A 207 -4.92 8.60 14.73
CA ASP A 207 -5.12 7.37 15.52
C ASP A 207 -6.23 6.46 14.95
N MET A 208 -7.04 7.01 14.03
CA MET A 208 -8.10 6.29 13.35
C MET A 208 -9.01 5.51 14.31
N ASP A 209 -9.35 6.09 15.48
CA ASP A 209 -10.10 5.43 16.56
C ASP A 209 -11.39 4.76 16.07
N TRP A 210 -12.12 5.42 15.17
CA TRP A 210 -13.36 4.87 14.58
C TRP A 210 -13.11 3.59 13.76
N PHE A 211 -11.92 3.46 13.16
CA PHE A 211 -11.54 2.30 12.35
C PHE A 211 -11.01 1.16 13.21
N GLN A 212 -10.45 1.45 14.39
CA GLN A 212 -9.88 0.44 15.30
C GLN A 212 -10.89 -0.63 15.70
N ALA A 213 -12.19 -0.32 15.71
CA ALA A 213 -13.27 -1.26 16.01
C ALA A 213 -13.46 -2.36 14.95
N PHE A 214 -13.02 -2.14 13.71
CA PHE A 214 -13.18 -3.08 12.59
C PHE A 214 -11.95 -3.98 12.37
N LEU A 215 -10.89 -3.77 13.13
CA LEU A 215 -9.66 -4.55 13.00
C LEU A 215 -9.82 -5.95 13.59
N ARG A 216 -9.14 -6.91 12.97
CA ARG A 216 -8.91 -8.25 13.53
C ARG A 216 -8.20 -8.11 14.88
N LYS A 217 -8.73 -8.75 15.92
CA LYS A 217 -8.18 -8.76 17.29
C LYS A 217 -7.55 -10.09 17.67
N ASP A 218 -7.68 -11.08 16.79
CA ASP A 218 -7.13 -12.44 16.89
C ASP A 218 -5.67 -12.54 16.42
N LEU A 219 -5.09 -11.43 15.94
CA LEU A 219 -3.72 -11.38 15.46
C LEU A 219 -2.80 -10.69 16.47
N ALA A 220 -1.68 -11.32 16.79
CA ALA A 220 -0.59 -10.75 17.55
C ALA A 220 0.63 -10.53 16.66
N LEU A 221 1.43 -9.50 16.95
CA LEU A 221 2.69 -9.26 16.25
C LEU A 221 3.61 -10.48 16.42
N ASP A 222 4.12 -11.02 15.32
CA ASP A 222 5.20 -12.00 15.34
C ASP A 222 6.54 -11.27 15.42
N GLU A 223 6.95 -10.97 16.65
CA GLU A 223 8.17 -10.22 16.92
C GLU A 223 9.43 -10.91 16.37
N GLU A 224 9.50 -12.24 16.45
CA GLU A 224 10.65 -13.01 15.98
C GLU A 224 10.85 -12.85 14.47
N ARG A 225 9.81 -13.13 13.68
CA ARG A 225 9.87 -13.02 12.21
C ARG A 225 10.00 -11.57 11.75
N THR A 226 9.33 -10.63 12.44
CA THR A 226 9.40 -9.19 12.11
C THR A 226 10.79 -8.63 12.42
N ALA A 227 11.40 -9.03 13.55
CA ALA A 227 12.76 -8.66 13.87
C ALA A 227 13.76 -9.29 12.89
N ALA A 228 13.55 -10.54 12.46
CA ALA A 228 14.39 -11.16 11.44
C ALA A 228 14.36 -10.40 10.11
N MET A 229 13.17 -9.97 9.66
CA MET A 229 13.05 -9.11 8.47
C MET A 229 13.71 -7.75 8.67
N LEU A 230 13.51 -7.09 9.81
CA LEU A 230 14.14 -5.79 10.09
C LEU A 230 15.67 -5.90 10.14
N ARG A 231 16.22 -6.96 10.78
CA ARG A 231 17.66 -7.26 10.78
C ARG A 231 18.19 -7.48 9.37
N TRP A 232 17.48 -8.28 8.56
CA TRP A 232 17.86 -8.50 7.17
C TRP A 232 17.91 -7.19 6.37
N LEU A 233 16.91 -6.32 6.54
CA LEU A 233 16.87 -5.01 5.88
C LEU A 233 18.04 -4.10 6.29
N VAL A 234 18.49 -4.16 7.54
CA VAL A 234 19.61 -3.32 7.99
C VAL A 234 20.99 -3.91 7.70
N GLU A 235 21.13 -5.23 7.68
CA GLU A 235 22.42 -5.91 7.50
C GLU A 235 22.73 -6.20 6.03
N LYS A 236 21.73 -6.68 5.27
CA LYS A 236 21.88 -7.07 3.86
C LYS A 236 21.18 -6.13 2.90
N GLY A 237 20.14 -5.42 3.34
CA GLY A 237 19.44 -4.44 2.52
C GLY A 237 20.34 -3.38 1.85
N PRO A 238 21.43 -2.89 2.47
CA PRO A 238 22.36 -1.96 1.81
C PRO A 238 22.97 -2.48 0.50
N ASP A 239 23.23 -3.80 0.40
CA ASP A 239 23.74 -4.43 -0.83
C ASP A 239 22.71 -4.37 -1.99
N TYR A 240 21.45 -4.11 -1.64
CA TYR A 240 20.32 -3.93 -2.55
C TYR A 240 19.84 -2.47 -2.61
N GLY A 241 20.64 -1.53 -2.08
CA GLY A 241 20.37 -0.10 -2.13
C GLY A 241 19.42 0.43 -1.05
N VAL A 242 19.06 -0.34 -0.02
CA VAL A 242 18.28 0.19 1.11
C VAL A 242 19.05 1.30 1.79
N SER A 243 18.43 2.48 1.91
CA SER A 243 19.05 3.69 2.46
C SER A 243 18.31 4.25 3.67
N LYS A 244 17.02 3.92 3.79
CA LYS A 244 16.15 4.44 4.84
C LYS A 244 15.04 3.45 5.15
N ILE A 245 14.78 3.29 6.43
CA ILE A 245 13.70 2.50 6.98
C ILE A 245 12.93 3.40 7.95
N LEU A 246 11.61 3.54 7.79
CA LEU A 246 10.77 4.24 8.77
C LEU A 246 10.04 3.22 9.64
N LEU A 247 10.15 3.40 10.94
CA LEU A 247 9.55 2.57 11.98
C LEU A 247 9.35 3.43 13.23
N GLU A 248 8.29 3.19 13.98
CA GLU A 248 8.12 3.85 15.28
C GLU A 248 9.22 3.44 16.28
N PRO A 249 9.75 4.36 17.10
CA PRO A 249 10.85 4.06 18.02
C PRO A 249 10.59 2.91 18.98
N HIS A 250 9.37 2.80 19.54
CA HIS A 250 9.01 1.71 20.45
C HIS A 250 9.07 0.34 19.78
N LEU A 251 8.81 0.25 18.46
CA LEU A 251 8.94 -1.00 17.73
C LEU A 251 10.40 -1.33 17.41
N ALA A 252 11.24 -0.34 17.09
CA ALA A 252 12.67 -0.59 16.91
C ALA A 252 13.30 -1.16 18.20
N GLU A 253 12.93 -0.59 19.36
CA GLU A 253 13.35 -1.06 20.68
C GLU A 253 12.81 -2.47 20.97
N ARG A 254 11.50 -2.68 20.82
CA ARG A 254 10.84 -3.97 21.06
C ARG A 254 11.41 -5.10 20.20
N LEU A 255 11.71 -4.83 18.93
CA LEU A 255 12.30 -5.81 18.01
C LEU A 255 13.81 -6.01 18.24
N GLY A 256 14.43 -5.16 19.05
CA GLY A 256 15.87 -5.24 19.38
C GLY A 256 16.77 -5.02 18.18
N VAL A 257 16.40 -4.09 17.28
CA VAL A 257 17.21 -3.76 16.09
C VAL A 257 17.52 -2.28 16.06
N ALA A 258 18.82 -1.96 16.13
CA ALA A 258 19.32 -0.59 16.04
C ALA A 258 20.17 -0.42 14.78
N SER A 259 19.92 0.64 14.03
CA SER A 259 20.70 1.01 12.84
C SER A 259 20.49 2.49 12.52
N PRO A 260 21.49 3.22 12.01
CA PRO A 260 21.32 4.60 11.54
C PRO A 260 20.36 4.73 10.34
N MET A 261 20.02 3.61 9.68
CA MET A 261 19.01 3.58 8.62
C MET A 261 17.58 3.58 9.16
N ILE A 262 17.35 3.11 10.39
CA ILE A 262 16.04 3.15 11.04
C ILE A 262 15.81 4.56 11.56
N ARG A 263 14.79 5.24 11.03
CA ARG A 263 14.51 6.64 11.34
C ARG A 263 13.06 6.81 11.76
N PHE A 264 12.87 7.67 12.75
CA PHE A 264 11.55 8.16 13.09
C PHE A 264 11.14 9.26 12.09
N GLN A 265 9.96 9.11 11.50
CA GLN A 265 9.38 10.03 10.52
C GLN A 265 8.87 11.35 11.13
N GLY A 266 8.83 11.45 12.46
CA GLY A 266 8.35 12.64 13.18
C GLY A 266 6.84 12.64 13.44
N CYS A 267 6.40 13.59 14.28
CA CYS A 267 5.03 13.63 14.81
C CYS A 267 3.96 14.17 13.84
N ARG A 268 4.33 14.59 12.63
CA ARG A 268 3.39 15.21 11.67
C ARG A 268 3.11 14.36 10.43
N ALA A 269 3.76 13.21 10.31
CA ALA A 269 3.56 12.25 9.24
C ALA A 269 2.77 11.02 9.73
N ALA A 270 2.28 10.19 8.79
CA ALA A 270 1.64 8.93 9.12
C ALA A 270 2.54 8.09 10.05
N ARG A 271 1.91 7.38 10.98
CA ARG A 271 2.61 6.49 11.91
C ARG A 271 3.00 5.19 11.20
N HIS A 272 4.14 4.62 11.60
CA HIS A 272 4.70 3.39 11.03
C HIS A 272 4.79 2.31 12.12
N ASP A 273 3.71 2.15 12.88
CA ASP A 273 3.49 1.05 13.83
C ASP A 273 2.42 0.06 13.36
N ASP A 274 2.11 0.07 12.08
CA ASP A 274 1.28 -0.91 11.36
C ASP A 274 2.04 -1.55 10.18
N HIS A 275 3.17 -0.97 9.75
CA HIS A 275 4.04 -1.45 8.68
C HIS A 275 5.49 -0.96 8.82
N ILE A 276 6.42 -1.53 8.04
CA ILE A 276 7.78 -1.03 7.83
C ILE A 276 7.82 -0.32 6.47
N HIS A 277 8.21 0.95 6.46
CA HIS A 277 8.49 1.66 5.20
C HIS A 277 9.96 1.51 4.84
N VAL A 278 10.27 1.16 3.59
CA VAL A 278 11.63 0.96 3.08
C VAL A 278 11.85 1.80 1.83
N GLU A 279 12.97 2.51 1.77
CA GLU A 279 13.40 3.29 0.61
C GLU A 279 14.69 2.71 0.04
N VAL A 280 14.71 2.54 -1.29
CA VAL A 280 15.88 2.11 -2.06
C VAL A 280 16.46 3.30 -2.83
N GLU A 281 17.73 3.62 -2.57
CA GLU A 281 18.47 4.69 -3.24
C GLU A 281 18.82 4.35 -4.70
N ARG A 282 19.34 5.36 -5.41
CA ARG A 282 19.76 5.26 -6.81
C ARG A 282 21.07 4.52 -6.98
#